data_AF-A0A0R3Q334-F1
#
_entry.id   AF-A0A0R3Q334-F1
#
_cell.length_a   1.000
_cell.length_b   1.000
_cell.length_c   1.000
_cell.angle_alpha   90.00
_cell.angle_beta   90.00
_cell.angle_gamma   90.00
#
_symmetry.space_group_name_H-M   'P 1'
#
loop_
_entity.id
_entity.type
_entity.pdbx_description
1 polymer ?
#
loop_
_entity_poly.entity_id
_entity_poly.type
_entity_poly.pdbx_seq_one_letter_code
_entity_poly.pdbx_strand_id
1 'polypeptide(L)'
;MLFILASSDGRIRIWEDISEKKREEEERNRAEKAYSEQVLTNLMQQNHYAEALAFSLTLARPYRCSKFIIRLDMRFKLNEQEHYAVFYFTGVQRMMELKSNELHSAVKKMHSEELVVLLHFAAQWNTNSRTADVGQLVLYCVLHSFPPKELLKMPNFASVIEAYVPYTTRHFDRLTRARQNATFLDYTLAQMSLSNL
;
A
#
# COMPACT_ATOMS: atom_id res chain seq x y z
N MET A 1 -31.87 29.07 15.41
CA MET A 1 -33.04 29.88 15.01
C MET A 1 -33.89 29.07 14.03
N LEU A 2 -35.23 29.11 14.09
CA LEU A 2 -36.11 28.37 13.18
C LEU A 2 -36.82 29.34 12.23
N PHE A 3 -36.74 29.08 10.93
CA PHE A 3 -37.44 29.82 9.89
C PHE A 3 -38.51 28.93 9.27
N ILE A 4 -39.76 29.38 9.31
CA ILE A 4 -40.89 28.65 8.75
C ILE A 4 -41.42 29.46 7.58
N LEU A 5 -41.43 28.85 6.39
CA LEU A 5 -41.96 29.43 5.17
C LEU A 5 -43.20 28.62 4.76
N ALA A 6 -44.36 29.25 4.74
CA ALA A 6 -45.58 28.70 4.17
C ALA A 6 -45.81 29.32 2.80
N SER A 7 -45.98 28.48 1.77
CA SER A 7 -46.14 28.91 0.39
C SER A 7 -47.56 28.62 -0.12
N SER A 8 -48.00 29.35 -1.16
CA SER A 8 -49.35 29.24 -1.74
C SER A 8 -49.62 27.89 -2.40
N ASP A 9 -48.57 27.08 -2.64
CA ASP A 9 -48.63 25.69 -3.09
C ASP A 9 -49.01 24.70 -1.97
N GLY A 10 -49.39 25.19 -0.78
CA GLY A 10 -49.82 24.36 0.36
C GLY A 10 -48.66 23.68 1.09
N ARG A 11 -47.41 24.02 0.78
CA ARG A 11 -46.21 23.44 1.42
C ARG A 11 -45.68 24.36 2.52
N ILE A 12 -45.34 23.75 3.65
CA ILE A 12 -44.60 24.40 4.74
C ILE A 12 -43.16 23.87 4.72
N ARG A 13 -42.18 24.76 4.61
CA ARG A 13 -40.75 24.44 4.74
C ARG A 13 -40.23 25.00 6.04
N ILE A 14 -39.58 24.13 6.83
CA ILE A 14 -38.96 24.50 8.10
C ILE A 14 -37.45 24.43 7.90
N TRP A 15 -36.77 25.53 8.18
CA TRP A 15 -35.31 25.63 8.17
C TRP A 15 -34.83 25.87 9.60
N GLU A 16 -33.97 24.99 10.09
CA GLU A 16 -33.25 25.20 11.34
C GLU A 16 -31.87 25.77 11.01
N ASP A 17 -31.52 26.90 11.62
CA ASP A 17 -30.15 27.39 11.61
C ASP A 17 -29.26 26.44 12.42
N ILE A 18 -28.46 25.67 11.69
CA ILE A 18 -27.48 24.71 12.20
C ILE A 18 -26.03 25.21 12.06
N SER A 19 -25.83 26.52 11.85
CA SER A 19 -24.51 27.10 11.58
C SER A 19 -23.52 26.86 12.73
N GLU A 20 -23.95 27.06 13.98
CA GLU A 20 -23.11 26.80 15.16
C GLU A 20 -22.82 25.31 15.32
N LYS A 21 -23.84 24.44 15.22
CA LYS A 21 -23.68 22.98 15.29
C LYS A 21 -22.67 22.47 14.24
N LYS A 22 -22.75 22.97 13.00
CA LYS A 22 -21.79 22.64 11.94
C LYS A 22 -20.39 23.15 12.26
N ARG A 23 -20.25 24.35 12.82
CA ARG A 23 -18.94 24.93 13.15
C ARG A 23 -18.25 24.13 14.26
N GLU A 24 -18.99 23.74 15.30
CA GLU A 24 -18.51 22.85 16.36
C GLU A 24 -18.12 21.47 15.81
N GLU A 25 -18.94 20.88 14.93
CA GLU A 25 -18.64 19.61 14.28
C GLU A 25 -17.37 19.70 13.42
N GLU A 26 -17.19 20.78 12.67
CA GLU A 26 -15.97 21.03 11.90
C GLU A 26 -14.74 21.19 12.78
N GLU A 27 -14.84 21.94 13.89
CA GLU A 27 -13.76 22.11 14.86
C GLU A 27 -13.36 20.78 15.49
N ARG A 28 -14.35 19.97 15.88
CA ARG A 28 -14.13 18.59 16.37
C ARG A 28 -13.42 17.73 15.33
N ASN A 29 -13.90 17.73 14.10
CA ASN A 29 -13.30 16.98 12.99
C ASN A 29 -11.87 17.44 12.69
N ARG A 30 -11.58 18.74 12.81
CA ARG A 30 -10.21 19.29 12.66
C ARG A 30 -9.31 18.84 13.80
N ALA A 31 -9.79 18.88 15.04
CA ALA A 31 -9.05 18.43 16.21
C ALA A 31 -8.72 16.93 16.14
N GLU A 32 -9.68 16.09 15.75
CA GLU A 32 -9.48 14.65 15.59
C GLU A 32 -8.48 14.31 14.47
N LYS A 33 -8.55 15.05 13.35
CA LYS A 33 -7.54 14.95 12.28
C LYS A 33 -6.15 15.33 12.79
N ALA A 34 -6.01 16.45 13.49
CA ALA A 34 -4.72 16.90 14.01
C ALA A 34 -4.13 15.89 15.01
N TYR A 35 -4.96 15.36 15.92
CA TYR A 35 -4.57 14.31 16.86
C TYR A 35 -4.06 13.05 16.14
N SER A 36 -4.84 12.56 15.16
CA SER A 36 -4.47 11.38 14.36
C SER A 36 -3.15 11.60 13.61
N GLU A 37 -2.88 12.81 13.13
CA GLU A 37 -1.63 13.15 12.45
C GLU A 37 -0.43 13.21 13.38
N GLN A 38 -0.63 13.69 14.60
CA GLN A 38 0.38 13.67 15.64
C GLN A 38 0.76 12.23 16.02
N VAL A 39 -0.23 11.35 16.24
CA VAL A 39 0.02 9.92 16.52
C VAL A 39 0.85 9.27 15.42
N LEU A 40 0.46 9.45 14.15
CA LEU A 40 1.21 8.91 13.01
C LEU A 40 2.63 9.47 12.92
N THR A 41 2.84 10.74 13.25
CA THR A 41 4.17 11.36 13.25
C THR A 41 5.06 10.79 14.35
N ASN A 42 4.50 10.56 15.54
CA ASN A 42 5.22 9.95 16.65
C ASN A 42 5.64 8.51 16.34
N LEU A 43 4.72 7.69 15.81
CA LEU A 43 5.02 6.31 15.41
C LEU A 43 6.09 6.26 14.32
N MET A 44 6.10 7.22 13.39
CA MET A 44 7.15 7.36 12.38
C MET A 44 8.52 7.66 12.99
N GLN A 45 8.59 8.60 13.93
CA GLN A 45 9.84 8.97 14.60
C GLN A 45 10.40 7.80 15.42
N GLN A 46 9.52 7.01 16.04
CA GLN A 46 9.88 5.82 16.82
C GLN A 46 10.17 4.59 15.94
N ASN A 47 9.98 4.69 14.62
CA ASN A 47 10.10 3.58 13.67
C ASN A 47 9.14 2.40 13.95
N HIS A 48 8.01 2.65 14.60
CA HIS A 48 6.96 1.65 14.84
C HIS A 48 6.03 1.54 13.62
N TYR A 49 6.58 1.04 12.52
CA TYR A 49 5.90 1.08 11.22
C TYR A 49 4.73 0.09 11.12
N ALA A 50 4.79 -1.06 11.80
CA ALA A 50 3.68 -2.02 11.83
C ALA A 50 2.45 -1.44 12.57
N GLU A 51 2.67 -0.77 13.69
CA GLU A 51 1.62 -0.07 14.45
C GLU A 51 1.08 1.11 13.65
N ALA A 52 1.95 1.88 12.99
CA ALA A 52 1.55 2.96 12.10
C ALA A 52 0.69 2.47 10.93
N LEU A 53 1.02 1.30 10.37
CA LEU A 53 0.24 0.67 9.31
C LEU A 53 -1.16 0.30 9.82
N ALA A 54 -1.26 -0.40 10.95
CA ALA A 54 -2.54 -0.75 11.56
C ALA A 54 -3.41 0.49 11.85
N PHE A 55 -2.83 1.51 12.47
CA PHE A 55 -3.53 2.78 12.76
C PHE A 55 -3.90 3.55 11.48
N SER A 56 -3.13 3.43 10.40
CA SER A 56 -3.48 4.08 9.12
C SER A 56 -4.60 3.38 8.37
N LEU A 57 -4.77 2.06 8.56
CA LEU A 57 -5.87 1.28 8.01
C LEU A 57 -7.20 1.66 8.67
N THR A 58 -7.23 1.88 9.98
CA THR A 58 -8.45 2.33 10.69
C THR A 58 -8.90 3.72 10.22
N LEU A 59 -7.95 4.58 9.86
CA LEU A 59 -8.23 5.91 9.30
C LEU A 59 -8.59 5.92 7.82
N ALA A 60 -8.58 4.75 7.15
CA ALA A 60 -8.83 4.59 5.72
C ALA A 60 -8.05 5.57 4.83
N ARG A 61 -6.75 5.78 5.09
CA ARG A 61 -5.88 6.72 4.34
C ARG A 61 -4.87 5.99 3.43
N PRO A 62 -5.18 5.76 2.14
CA PRO A 62 -4.36 4.92 1.24
C PRO A 62 -2.93 5.45 1.04
N TYR A 63 -2.75 6.76 0.87
CA TYR A 63 -1.45 7.34 0.53
C TYR A 63 -0.42 7.27 1.67
N ARG A 64 -0.87 7.25 2.93
CA ARG A 64 0.04 7.11 4.08
C ARG A 64 0.47 5.66 4.29
N CYS A 65 -0.46 4.72 4.08
CA CYS A 65 -0.20 3.28 4.16
C CYS A 65 0.98 2.87 3.27
N SER A 66 1.03 3.33 2.01
CA SER A 66 2.14 3.03 1.10
C SER A 66 3.49 3.55 1.61
N LYS A 67 3.53 4.74 2.22
CA LYS A 67 4.76 5.32 2.79
C LYS A 67 5.31 4.48 3.96
N PHE A 68 4.44 3.93 4.81
CA PHE A 68 4.85 3.05 5.90
C PHE A 68 5.40 1.73 5.35
N ILE A 69 4.74 1.16 4.34
CA ILE A 69 5.18 -0.10 3.71
C ILE A 69 6.51 0.09 2.98
N ILE A 70 6.69 1.21 2.26
CA ILE A 70 8.00 1.57 1.68
C ILE A 70 9.06 1.66 2.77
N ARG A 71 8.75 2.23 3.94
CA ARG A 71 9.72 2.33 5.05
C ARG A 71 10.02 0.99 5.72
N LEU A 72 9.02 0.11 5.84
CA LEU A 72 9.18 -1.28 6.27
C LEU A 72 10.07 -2.07 5.31
N ASP A 73 9.91 -1.87 4.00
CA ASP A 73 10.70 -2.54 2.96
C ASP A 73 12.13 -1.97 2.86
N MET A 74 12.27 -0.63 2.91
CA MET A 74 13.54 0.09 2.72
C MET A 74 14.48 0.06 3.93
N ARG A 75 14.05 -0.46 5.09
CA ARG A 75 14.94 -0.64 6.27
C ARG A 75 16.12 -1.56 6.00
N PHE A 76 16.06 -2.40 4.97
CA PHE A 76 17.15 -3.33 4.63
C PHE A 76 18.25 -2.75 3.74
N LYS A 77 18.04 -1.61 3.05
CA LYS A 77 19.09 -1.01 2.21
C LYS A 77 20.21 -0.30 3.00
N LEU A 78 20.07 -0.14 4.32
CA LEU A 78 21.01 0.64 5.15
C LEU A 78 21.92 -0.22 6.05
N ASN A 79 21.80 -1.54 6.04
CA ASN A 79 22.75 -2.42 6.74
C ASN A 79 23.81 -2.91 5.74
N GLU A 80 24.69 -2.00 5.36
CA GLU A 80 25.58 -2.11 4.20
C GLU A 80 26.88 -2.90 4.45
N GLN A 81 27.10 -3.51 5.62
CA GLN A 81 28.44 -3.98 5.98
C GLN A 81 28.75 -5.48 5.84
N GLU A 82 27.80 -6.39 5.67
CA GLU A 82 28.14 -7.83 5.55
C GLU A 82 27.23 -8.59 4.60
N HIS A 83 27.61 -8.71 3.31
CA HIS A 83 27.38 -9.88 2.43
C HIS A 83 27.45 -9.47 0.95
N TYR A 84 28.64 -9.53 0.33
CA TYR A 84 28.75 -9.37 -1.13
C TYR A 84 28.72 -10.70 -1.90
N ALA A 85 29.28 -11.79 -1.35
CA ALA A 85 29.43 -13.05 -2.09
C ALA A 85 28.18 -13.96 -2.08
N VAL A 86 27.47 -14.07 -0.95
CA VAL A 86 26.20 -14.83 -0.85
C VAL A 86 25.04 -14.09 -1.53
N PHE A 87 25.13 -12.76 -1.64
CA PHE A 87 24.13 -11.88 -2.25
C PHE A 87 23.90 -12.19 -3.75
N TYR A 88 24.95 -12.52 -4.50
CA TYR A 88 24.80 -12.88 -5.91
C TYR A 88 24.27 -14.30 -6.12
N PHE A 89 24.71 -15.28 -5.30
CA PHE A 89 24.34 -16.68 -5.50
C PHE A 89 22.96 -17.06 -4.93
N THR A 90 22.47 -16.33 -3.93
CA THR A 90 21.15 -16.57 -3.30
C THR A 90 20.15 -15.43 -3.50
N GLY A 91 20.52 -14.37 -4.24
CA GLY A 91 19.84 -13.07 -4.23
C GLY A 91 18.35 -13.09 -4.54
N VAL A 92 17.89 -13.93 -5.48
CA VAL A 92 16.47 -14.02 -5.83
C VAL A 92 15.68 -14.77 -4.74
N GLN A 93 16.25 -15.85 -4.20
CA GLN A 93 15.63 -16.69 -3.19
C GLN A 93 15.61 -16.00 -1.83
N ARG A 94 16.69 -15.33 -1.46
CA ARG A 94 16.75 -14.44 -0.29
C ARG A 94 15.89 -13.20 -0.47
N MET A 95 15.74 -12.61 -1.66
CA MET A 95 14.75 -11.54 -1.88
C MET A 95 13.31 -12.02 -1.70
N MET A 96 13.02 -13.29 -1.99
CA MET A 96 11.71 -13.90 -1.70
C MET A 96 11.54 -14.28 -0.22
N GLU A 97 12.61 -14.72 0.46
CA GLU A 97 12.62 -15.09 1.89
C GLU A 97 12.76 -13.89 2.86
N LEU A 98 13.38 -12.78 2.44
CA LEU A 98 13.69 -11.59 3.26
C LEU A 98 12.80 -10.38 2.95
N LYS A 99 11.75 -10.52 2.15
CA LYS A 99 10.78 -9.43 1.92
C LYS A 99 9.91 -9.21 3.16
N SER A 100 10.52 -8.60 4.15
CA SER A 100 10.01 -8.10 5.44
C SER A 100 9.25 -9.14 6.28
N ASN A 101 9.99 -9.88 7.12
CA ASN A 101 9.43 -10.67 8.22
C ASN A 101 8.45 -9.85 9.07
N GLU A 102 8.71 -8.55 9.23
CA GLU A 102 7.84 -7.64 9.98
C GLU A 102 6.49 -7.42 9.27
N LEU A 103 6.47 -7.12 7.96
CA LEU A 103 5.22 -6.99 7.20
C LEU A 103 4.46 -8.31 7.14
N HIS A 104 5.15 -9.43 6.89
CA HIS A 104 4.51 -10.76 6.93
C HIS A 104 3.91 -11.05 8.32
N SER A 105 4.62 -10.68 9.39
CA SER A 105 4.10 -10.85 10.76
C SER A 105 2.90 -9.94 11.06
N ALA A 106 2.90 -8.72 10.52
CA ALA A 106 1.80 -7.78 10.65
C ALA A 106 0.57 -8.27 9.87
N VAL A 107 0.76 -8.69 8.62
CA VAL A 107 -0.28 -9.26 7.75
C VAL A 107 -0.91 -10.51 8.36
N LYS A 108 -0.11 -11.40 8.96
CA LYS A 108 -0.63 -12.59 9.66
C LYS A 108 -1.48 -12.28 10.89
N LYS A 109 -1.25 -11.13 11.55
CA LYS A 109 -2.00 -10.71 12.74
C LYS A 109 -3.27 -9.92 12.41
N MET A 110 -3.41 -9.42 11.18
CA MET A 110 -4.56 -8.63 10.74
C MET A 110 -5.82 -9.47 10.59
N HIS A 111 -6.97 -8.86 10.84
CA HIS A 111 -8.28 -9.46 10.60
C HIS A 111 -8.62 -9.47 9.10
N SER A 112 -9.55 -10.34 8.69
CA SER A 112 -9.96 -10.49 7.28
C SER A 112 -10.48 -9.20 6.65
N GLU A 113 -11.21 -8.38 7.40
CA GLU A 113 -11.71 -7.08 6.93
C GLU A 113 -10.57 -6.08 6.66
N GLU A 114 -9.59 -6.01 7.56
CA GLU A 114 -8.41 -5.15 7.43
C GLU A 114 -7.55 -5.57 6.22
N LEU A 115 -7.41 -6.88 5.99
CA LEU A 115 -6.70 -7.42 4.83
C LEU A 115 -7.37 -7.03 3.52
N VAL A 116 -8.70 -7.07 3.46
CA VAL A 116 -9.45 -6.65 2.26
C VAL A 116 -9.28 -5.16 2.00
N VAL A 117 -9.32 -4.32 3.04
CA VAL A 117 -9.06 -2.87 2.91
C VAL A 117 -7.62 -2.62 2.43
N LEU A 118 -6.64 -3.31 3.00
CA LEU A 118 -5.24 -3.21 2.60
C LEU A 118 -5.03 -3.61 1.13
N LEU A 119 -5.63 -4.72 0.70
CA LEU A 119 -5.58 -5.16 -0.70
C LEU A 119 -6.27 -4.16 -1.64
N HIS A 120 -7.37 -3.54 -1.22
CA HIS A 120 -8.02 -2.51 -2.02
C HIS A 120 -7.11 -1.29 -2.23
N PHE A 121 -6.43 -0.83 -1.18
CA PHE A 121 -5.45 0.26 -1.30
C PHE A 121 -4.24 -0.14 -2.15
N ALA A 122 -3.74 -1.36 -1.99
CA ALA A 122 -2.62 -1.85 -2.78
C ALA A 122 -2.98 -2.04 -4.27
N ALA A 123 -4.24 -2.35 -4.60
CA ALA A 123 -4.74 -2.33 -5.98
C ALA A 123 -4.65 -0.93 -6.59
N GLN A 124 -4.99 0.12 -5.82
CA GLN A 124 -4.85 1.51 -6.26
C GLN A 124 -3.38 1.88 -6.49
N TRP A 125 -2.46 1.48 -5.61
CA TRP A 125 -1.02 1.73 -5.82
C TRP A 125 -0.46 1.00 -7.03
N ASN A 126 -1.01 -0.17 -7.37
CA ASN A 126 -0.62 -0.95 -8.56
C ASN A 126 -0.92 -0.21 -9.88
N THR A 127 -1.86 0.75 -9.88
CA THR A 127 -2.18 1.53 -11.08
C THR A 127 -1.06 2.47 -11.53
N ASN A 128 -0.16 2.87 -10.61
CA ASN A 128 0.93 3.80 -10.84
C ASN A 128 2.28 3.09 -10.76
N SER A 129 3.10 3.20 -11.81
CA SER A 129 4.40 2.51 -11.87
C SER A 129 5.39 2.90 -10.78
N ARG A 130 5.25 4.09 -10.16
CA ARG A 130 6.12 4.53 -9.06
C ARG A 130 5.80 3.89 -7.71
N THR A 131 4.61 3.30 -7.59
CA THR A 131 4.10 2.70 -6.35
C THR A 131 3.65 1.25 -6.55
N ALA A 132 3.82 0.71 -7.75
CA ALA A 132 3.39 -0.62 -8.12
C ALA A 132 4.19 -1.70 -7.41
N ASP A 133 5.48 -1.46 -7.17
CA ASP A 133 6.35 -2.30 -6.35
C ASP A 133 5.78 -2.55 -4.95
N VAL A 134 5.27 -1.51 -4.30
CA VAL A 134 4.61 -1.58 -2.99
C VAL A 134 3.31 -2.38 -3.06
N GLY A 135 2.49 -2.10 -4.08
CA GLY A 135 1.23 -2.83 -4.30
C GLY A 135 1.45 -4.32 -4.54
N GLN A 136 2.47 -4.68 -5.33
CA GLN A 136 2.86 -6.06 -5.60
C GLN A 136 3.48 -6.74 -4.38
N LEU A 137 4.24 -6.02 -3.55
CA LEU A 137 4.78 -6.53 -2.29
C LEU A 137 3.66 -6.94 -1.33
N VAL A 138 2.66 -6.08 -1.13
CA VAL A 138 1.49 -6.40 -0.31
C VAL A 138 0.76 -7.62 -0.84
N LEU A 139 0.49 -7.65 -2.15
CA LEU A 139 -0.16 -8.80 -2.79
C LEU A 139 0.65 -10.09 -2.55
N TYR A 140 1.96 -10.05 -2.74
CA TYR A 140 2.87 -11.16 -2.48
C TYR A 140 2.77 -11.64 -1.03
N CYS A 141 2.88 -10.74 -0.06
CA CYS A 141 2.83 -11.07 1.36
C CYS A 141 1.51 -11.74 1.75
N VAL A 142 0.37 -11.23 1.26
CA VAL A 142 -0.95 -11.80 1.57
C VAL A 142 -1.09 -13.20 0.95
N LEU A 143 -0.75 -13.36 -0.33
CA LEU A 143 -0.86 -14.65 -1.02
C LEU A 143 0.06 -15.74 -0.44
N HIS A 144 1.21 -15.37 0.12
CA HIS A 144 2.15 -16.31 0.75
C HIS A 144 1.90 -16.51 2.25
N SER A 145 1.05 -15.68 2.87
CA SER A 145 0.74 -15.81 4.31
C SER A 145 -0.46 -16.71 4.59
N PHE A 146 -1.39 -16.85 3.63
CA PHE A 146 -2.65 -17.58 3.83
C PHE A 146 -2.91 -18.57 2.69
N PRO A 147 -3.45 -19.76 2.98
CA PRO A 147 -3.80 -20.72 1.94
C PRO A 147 -4.96 -20.21 1.07
N PRO A 148 -5.03 -20.59 -0.22
CA PRO A 148 -6.07 -20.10 -1.14
C PRO A 148 -7.51 -20.33 -0.65
N LYS A 149 -7.76 -21.43 0.07
CA LYS A 149 -9.09 -21.75 0.62
C LYS A 149 -9.55 -20.77 1.70
N GLU A 150 -8.64 -20.15 2.43
CA GLU A 150 -8.97 -19.13 3.45
C GLU A 150 -9.18 -17.76 2.81
N LEU A 151 -8.32 -17.41 1.85
CA LEU A 151 -8.44 -16.17 1.09
C LEU A 151 -9.79 -16.05 0.37
N LEU A 152 -10.28 -17.15 -0.22
CA LEU A 152 -11.60 -17.17 -0.88
C LEU A 152 -12.79 -16.97 0.06
N LYS A 153 -12.62 -17.17 1.38
CA LYS A 153 -13.67 -16.90 2.37
C LYS A 153 -13.75 -15.41 2.75
N MET A 154 -12.73 -14.62 2.41
CA MET A 154 -12.70 -13.20 2.73
C MET A 154 -13.73 -12.42 1.88
N PRO A 155 -14.37 -11.40 2.46
CA PRO A 155 -15.40 -10.65 1.74
C PRO A 155 -14.80 -9.93 0.53
N ASN A 156 -15.46 -10.04 -0.63
CA ASN A 156 -15.07 -9.37 -1.89
C ASN A 156 -13.63 -9.63 -2.40
N PHE A 157 -12.95 -10.67 -1.90
CA PHE A 157 -11.56 -10.95 -2.28
C PHE A 157 -11.36 -11.13 -3.78
N ALA A 158 -12.25 -11.89 -4.45
CA ALA A 158 -12.16 -12.13 -5.88
C ALA A 158 -12.22 -10.83 -6.71
N SER A 159 -13.14 -9.93 -6.36
CA SER A 159 -13.27 -8.62 -7.02
C SER A 159 -12.03 -7.75 -6.82
N VAL A 160 -11.44 -7.79 -5.61
CA VAL A 160 -10.20 -7.06 -5.34
C VAL A 160 -9.04 -7.59 -6.18
N ILE A 161 -8.89 -8.92 -6.29
CA ILE A 161 -7.85 -9.54 -7.12
C ILE A 161 -8.05 -9.25 -8.61
N GLU A 162 -9.28 -9.22 -9.09
CA GLU A 162 -9.60 -8.87 -10.48
C GLU A 162 -9.07 -7.47 -10.85
N ALA A 163 -9.12 -6.51 -9.92
CA ALA A 163 -8.56 -5.17 -10.12
C ALA A 163 -7.03 -5.16 -10.29
N TYR A 164 -6.31 -6.16 -9.80
CA TYR A 164 -4.85 -6.28 -9.99
C TYR A 164 -4.47 -6.76 -11.37
N VAL A 165 -5.23 -7.71 -11.94
CA VAL A 165 -4.88 -8.44 -13.18
C VAL A 165 -4.36 -7.53 -14.29
N PRO A 166 -5.09 -6.49 -14.75
CA PRO A 166 -4.65 -5.70 -15.91
C PRO A 166 -3.34 -4.96 -15.66
N TYR A 167 -3.13 -4.45 -14.45
CA TYR A 167 -1.93 -3.68 -14.12
C TYR A 167 -0.74 -4.59 -13.81
N THR A 168 -0.96 -5.71 -13.13
CA THR A 168 0.07 -6.72 -12.87
C THR A 168 0.61 -7.28 -14.20
N THR A 169 -0.27 -7.64 -15.14
CA THR A 169 0.15 -8.10 -16.48
C THR A 169 0.95 -7.02 -17.20
N ARG A 170 0.48 -5.77 -17.20
CA ARG A 170 1.21 -4.66 -17.83
C ARG A 170 2.61 -4.44 -17.24
N HIS A 171 2.75 -4.53 -15.92
CA HIS A 171 4.03 -4.40 -15.25
C HIS A 171 4.94 -5.59 -15.52
N PHE A 172 4.39 -6.80 -15.57
CA PHE A 172 5.11 -8.01 -15.97
C PHE A 172 5.67 -7.89 -17.39
N ASP A 173 4.87 -7.40 -18.35
CA ASP A 173 5.33 -7.18 -19.73
C ASP A 173 6.45 -6.14 -19.79
N ARG A 174 6.35 -5.06 -19.00
CA ARG A 174 7.40 -4.04 -18.90
C ARG A 174 8.69 -4.62 -18.34
N LEU A 175 8.61 -5.43 -17.28
CA LEU A 175 9.76 -6.09 -16.69
C LEU A 175 10.40 -7.09 -17.66
N THR A 176 9.57 -7.84 -18.40
CA THR A 176 10.03 -8.79 -19.42
C THR A 176 10.78 -8.09 -20.54
N ARG A 177 10.25 -6.97 -21.05
CA ARG A 177 10.95 -6.12 -22.05
C ARG A 177 12.25 -5.54 -21.51
N ALA A 178 12.26 -5.06 -20.27
CA ALA A 178 13.48 -4.55 -19.64
C ALA A 178 14.56 -5.64 -19.52
N ARG A 179 14.16 -6.86 -19.14
CA ARG A 179 15.05 -8.03 -19.10
C ARG A 179 15.60 -8.37 -20.48
N GLN A 180 14.75 -8.39 -21.52
CA GLN A 180 15.19 -8.58 -22.91
C GLN A 180 16.19 -7.51 -23.33
N ASN A 181 15.93 -6.25 -22.99
CA ASN A 181 16.85 -5.16 -23.33
C ASN A 181 18.19 -5.30 -22.62
N ALA A 182 18.22 -5.81 -21.39
CA ALA A 182 19.46 -6.05 -20.65
C ALA A 182 20.34 -7.11 -21.35
N THR A 183 19.76 -8.10 -22.04
CA THR A 183 20.54 -9.10 -22.78
C THR A 183 21.35 -8.50 -23.95
N PHE A 184 20.96 -7.32 -24.47
CA PHE A 184 21.81 -6.63 -25.45
C PHE A 184 23.13 -6.16 -24.84
N LEU A 185 23.17 -5.87 -23.54
CA LEU A 185 24.42 -5.52 -22.86
C LEU A 185 25.38 -6.71 -22.86
N ASP A 186 24.88 -7.90 -22.52
CA ASP A 186 25.66 -9.13 -22.57
C ASP A 186 26.20 -9.39 -23.98
N TYR A 187 25.37 -9.18 -25.00
CA TYR A 187 25.79 -9.27 -26.40
C TYR A 187 26.88 -8.25 -26.75
N THR A 188 26.71 -6.98 -26.40
CA THR A 188 27.73 -5.95 -26.67
C THR A 188 29.04 -6.23 -25.95
N LEU A 189 28.98 -6.70 -24.71
CA LEU A 189 30.16 -7.04 -23.92
C LEU A 189 30.89 -8.25 -24.53
N ALA A 190 30.15 -9.26 -24.98
CA ALA A 190 30.72 -10.40 -25.71
C ALA A 190 31.44 -9.94 -26.98
N GLN A 191 30.82 -9.10 -27.80
CA GLN A 191 31.45 -8.57 -29.03
C GLN A 191 32.72 -7.76 -28.74
N MET A 192 32.70 -6.89 -27.71
CA MET A 192 33.87 -6.09 -27.31
C MET A 192 35.01 -6.95 -26.75
N SER A 193 34.70 -8.06 -26.07
CA SER A 193 35.70 -9.00 -25.56
C SER A 193 36.35 -9.86 -26.66
N LEU A 194 35.62 -10.15 -27.73
CA LEU A 194 36.11 -10.94 -28.88
C LEU A 194 37.03 -10.13 -29.80
N SER A 195 36.86 -8.81 -29.87
CA SER A 195 37.70 -7.91 -30.67
C SER A 195 39.11 -7.63 -30.09
N ASN A 196 39.43 -8.16 -28.91
CA ASN A 196 40.75 -8.03 -28.26
C ASN A 196 41.63 -9.30 -28.43
N LEU A 197 41.28 -10.18 -29.37
CA LEU A 197 42.07 -11.34 -29.84
C LEU A 197 42.41 -11.16 -31.32
#